data_AF-A0A962JLL0-F1
#
_entry.id   AF-A0A962JLL0-F1
#
_cell.length_a   1.000
_cell.length_b   1.000
_cell.length_c   1.000
_cell.angle_alpha   90.00
_cell.angle_beta   90.00
_cell.angle_gamma   90.00
#
_symmetry.space_group_name_H-M   'P 1'
#
loop_
_entity.id
_entity.type
_entity.pdbx_description
1 polymer ?
#
loop_
_entity_poly.entity_id
_entity_poly.type
_entity_poly.pdbx_seq_one_letter_code
_entity_poly.pdbx_strand_id
1 'polypeptide(L)'
;MAHYFKSLLLLGLALASTPLVSNAQADNPLPDFATFSTNAAQEYALGRQFLRELRATTPVLSDPLINNYLENLSYKLAFSAQSQNQQLQLVLLPDRNINAFAVMGGVIGVNAGLLLYADNEAEVAAVLAHELAHIDQHHYARATQAQSGDNLLYLAA
;
A
#
# COMPACT_ATOMS: atom_id res chain seq x y z
N MET A 1 -63.10 -4.04 -54.31
CA MET A 1 -62.60 -2.93 -53.47
C MET A 1 -61.62 -3.55 -52.47
N ALA A 2 -60.33 -3.64 -52.81
CA ALA A 2 -59.31 -2.64 -52.44
C ALA A 2 -58.98 -2.75 -50.93
N HIS A 3 -57.77 -3.00 -50.42
CA HIS A 3 -56.40 -3.04 -50.92
C HIS A 3 -55.48 -3.65 -49.82
N TYR A 4 -54.40 -4.34 -50.23
CA TYR A 4 -53.01 -4.45 -49.69
C TYR A 4 -52.73 -4.28 -48.17
N PHE A 5 -51.84 -5.04 -47.52
CA PHE A 5 -50.37 -4.91 -47.68
C PHE A 5 -49.60 -5.89 -46.74
N LYS A 6 -48.67 -6.66 -47.31
CA LYS A 6 -47.30 -7.07 -46.86
C LYS A 6 -47.00 -7.19 -45.35
N SER A 7 -46.51 -8.34 -44.86
CA SER A 7 -45.15 -8.91 -44.96
C SER A 7 -44.21 -8.52 -43.80
N LEU A 8 -43.38 -9.50 -43.41
CA LEU A 8 -42.10 -9.44 -42.69
C LEU A 8 -42.05 -9.31 -41.14
N LEU A 9 -41.63 -10.42 -40.52
CA LEU A 9 -40.39 -10.59 -39.74
C LEU A 9 -40.08 -9.55 -38.65
N LEU A 10 -40.00 -9.98 -37.38
CA LEU A 10 -38.99 -9.48 -36.44
C LEU A 10 -38.61 -10.56 -35.41
N LEU A 11 -37.41 -11.09 -35.63
CA LEU A 11 -36.60 -11.93 -34.76
C LEU A 11 -36.17 -11.10 -33.54
N GLY A 12 -36.66 -11.43 -32.35
CA GLY A 12 -36.26 -10.79 -31.10
C GLY A 12 -34.90 -11.29 -30.63
N LEU A 13 -33.83 -10.64 -31.06
CA LEU A 13 -32.47 -10.85 -30.55
C LEU A 13 -32.31 -10.05 -29.24
N ALA A 14 -32.38 -10.75 -28.10
CA ALA A 14 -32.09 -10.15 -26.79
C ALA A 14 -30.57 -9.93 -26.67
N LEU A 15 -30.12 -8.68 -26.82
CA LEU A 15 -28.75 -8.27 -26.48
C LEU A 15 -28.60 -8.29 -24.96
N ALA A 16 -27.84 -9.26 -24.45
CA ALA A 16 -27.33 -9.23 -23.08
C ALA A 16 -26.25 -8.15 -22.99
N SER A 17 -26.58 -7.02 -22.35
CA SER A 17 -25.61 -5.99 -21.97
C SER A 17 -24.81 -6.48 -20.77
N THR A 18 -23.56 -6.86 -20.98
CA THR A 18 -22.59 -7.05 -19.88
C THR A 18 -22.12 -5.68 -19.38
N PRO A 19 -22.05 -5.43 -18.07
CA PRO A 19 -21.39 -4.24 -17.57
C PRO A 19 -19.88 -4.39 -17.77
N LEU A 20 -19.28 -3.45 -18.48
CA LEU A 20 -17.83 -3.23 -18.45
C LEU A 20 -17.47 -2.77 -17.04
N VAL A 21 -16.81 -3.65 -16.28
CA VAL A 21 -16.15 -3.27 -15.03
C VAL A 21 -15.00 -2.35 -15.42
N SER A 22 -15.16 -1.06 -15.16
CA SER A 22 -14.07 -0.09 -15.27
C SER A 22 -13.14 -0.31 -14.07
N ASN A 23 -11.95 -0.85 -14.31
CA ASN A 23 -10.85 -0.76 -13.36
C ASN A 23 -10.45 0.71 -13.28
N ALA A 24 -11.09 1.46 -12.37
CA ALA A 24 -10.57 2.73 -11.92
C ALA A 24 -9.31 2.42 -11.10
N GLN A 25 -8.16 2.41 -11.77
CA GLN A 25 -6.86 2.48 -11.12
C GLN A 25 -6.90 3.80 -10.33
N ALA A 26 -6.98 3.71 -9.00
CA ALA A 26 -6.86 4.88 -8.16
C ALA A 26 -5.51 5.55 -8.50
N ASP A 27 -5.55 6.84 -8.87
CA ASP A 27 -4.36 7.68 -9.02
C ASP A 27 -3.66 7.75 -7.65
N ASN A 28 -2.82 6.75 -7.35
CA ASN A 28 -1.97 6.76 -6.18
C ASN A 28 -0.74 7.61 -6.55
N PRO A 29 -0.53 8.79 -5.93
CA PRO A 29 0.58 9.68 -6.27
C PRO A 29 1.95 9.12 -5.82
N LEU A 30 1.97 7.94 -5.22
CA LEU A 30 3.17 7.25 -4.78
C LEU A 30 3.66 6.31 -5.89
N PRO A 31 4.93 6.39 -6.29
CA PRO A 31 5.45 5.48 -7.32
C PRO A 31 5.39 4.03 -6.83
N ASP A 32 5.08 3.10 -7.75
CA ASP A 32 4.95 1.68 -7.45
C ASP A 32 6.32 1.05 -7.19
N PHE A 33 6.69 0.94 -5.91
CA PHE A 33 7.93 0.29 -5.46
C PHE A 33 7.71 -1.17 -5.06
N ALA A 34 6.74 -1.89 -5.63
CA ALA A 34 6.51 -3.32 -5.37
C ALA A 34 7.62 -4.27 -5.91
N THR A 35 8.84 -3.79 -6.14
CA THR A 35 9.95 -4.64 -6.63
C THR A 35 10.53 -5.48 -5.49
N PHE A 36 10.20 -6.76 -5.44
CA PHE A 36 10.70 -7.68 -4.41
C PHE A 36 12.21 -7.95 -4.52
N SER A 37 12.98 -7.85 -3.43
CA SER A 37 14.41 -8.27 -3.36
C SER A 37 14.72 -9.21 -2.20
N THR A 38 15.25 -10.41 -2.46
CA THR A 38 15.58 -11.40 -1.40
C THR A 38 16.73 -11.01 -0.47
N ASN A 39 17.32 -9.83 -0.66
CA ASN A 39 18.50 -9.38 0.07
C ASN A 39 18.16 -8.12 0.89
N ALA A 40 18.23 -8.22 2.21
CA ALA A 40 17.96 -7.12 3.13
C ALA A 40 18.81 -5.86 2.88
N ALA A 41 20.07 -6.02 2.46
CA ALA A 41 20.93 -4.88 2.13
C ALA A 41 20.47 -4.16 0.84
N GLN A 42 19.95 -4.93 -0.13
CA GLN A 42 19.38 -4.36 -1.35
C GLN A 42 18.05 -3.66 -1.06
N GLU A 43 17.17 -4.27 -0.26
CA GLU A 43 15.93 -3.63 0.20
C GLU A 43 16.21 -2.32 0.95
N TYR A 44 17.21 -2.31 1.84
CA TYR A 44 17.66 -1.08 2.51
C TYR A 44 18.11 -0.01 1.50
N ALA A 45 18.95 -0.38 0.52
CA ALA A 45 19.43 0.55 -0.50
C ALA A 45 18.29 1.14 -1.35
N LEU A 46 17.30 0.32 -1.72
CA LEU A 46 16.09 0.73 -2.43
C LEU A 46 15.24 1.68 -1.58
N GLY A 47 15.04 1.38 -0.30
CA GLY A 47 14.36 2.28 0.63
C GLY A 47 15.05 3.65 0.78
N ARG A 48 16.40 3.67 0.78
CA ARG A 48 17.16 4.94 0.77
C ARG A 48 17.00 5.69 -0.54
N GLN A 49 16.95 5.00 -1.68
CA GLN A 49 16.68 5.61 -2.98
C GLN A 49 15.28 6.22 -3.02
N PHE A 50 14.27 5.47 -2.58
CA PHE A 50 12.90 5.94 -2.42
C PHE A 50 12.84 7.26 -1.66
N LEU A 51 13.46 7.33 -0.48
CA LEU A 51 13.43 8.57 0.30
C LEU A 51 14.12 9.76 -0.37
N ARG A 52 15.20 9.52 -1.12
CA ARG A 52 15.87 10.59 -1.88
C ARG A 52 14.94 11.15 -2.95
N GLU A 53 14.27 10.27 -3.68
CA GLU A 53 13.32 10.65 -4.72
C GLU A 53 12.10 11.35 -4.12
N LEU A 54 11.48 10.76 -3.08
CA LEU A 54 10.35 11.34 -2.37
C LEU A 54 10.65 12.75 -1.88
N ARG A 55 11.81 12.96 -1.25
CA ARG A 55 12.21 14.30 -0.75
C ARG A 55 12.53 15.29 -1.87
N ALA A 56 12.85 14.82 -3.06
CA ALA A 56 13.10 15.67 -4.22
C ALA A 56 11.79 16.11 -4.91
N THR A 57 10.76 15.26 -4.88
CA THR A 57 9.50 15.48 -5.61
C THR A 57 8.36 15.95 -4.72
N THR A 58 8.39 15.63 -3.43
CA THR A 58 7.28 15.81 -2.50
C THR A 58 7.70 16.63 -1.27
N PRO A 59 6.93 17.67 -0.90
CA PRO A 59 7.16 18.38 0.35
C PRO A 59 7.04 17.43 1.54
N VAL A 60 7.98 17.51 2.47
CA VAL A 60 7.98 16.74 3.71
C VAL A 60 7.91 17.70 4.90
N LEU A 61 7.10 17.33 5.89
CA LEU A 61 7.02 18.05 7.15
C LEU A 61 8.19 17.65 8.04
N SER A 62 8.85 18.66 8.61
CA SER A 62 10.00 18.48 9.49
C SER A 62 9.72 19.13 10.84
N ASP A 63 8.88 18.48 11.64
CA ASP A 63 8.63 18.86 13.03
C ASP A 63 9.32 17.86 13.97
N PRO A 64 10.33 18.27 14.77
CA PRO A 64 11.06 17.36 15.64
C PRO A 64 10.18 16.66 16.69
N LEU A 65 9.12 17.29 17.19
CA LEU A 65 8.26 16.71 18.21
C LEU A 65 7.38 15.62 17.62
N ILE A 66 6.75 15.89 16.48
CA ILE A 66 5.90 14.91 15.80
C ILE A 66 6.74 13.73 15.30
N ASN A 67 7.90 14.01 14.71
CA ASN A 67 8.80 12.96 14.23
C ASN A 67 9.27 12.07 15.39
N ASN A 68 9.70 12.66 16.51
CA ASN A 68 10.12 11.88 17.67
C ASN A 68 8.98 11.05 18.27
N TYR A 69 7.76 11.60 18.34
CA TYR A 69 6.57 10.86 18.77
C TYR A 69 6.32 9.64 17.87
N LEU A 70 6.27 9.82 16.55
CA LEU A 70 6.03 8.74 15.60
C LEU A 70 7.14 7.69 15.62
N GLU A 71 8.40 8.12 15.74
CA GLU A 71 9.55 7.22 15.86
C GLU A 71 9.43 6.36 17.11
N ASN A 72 9.20 6.98 18.27
CA ASN A 72 9.05 6.24 19.51
C ASN A 72 7.87 5.26 19.46
N LEU A 73 6.72 5.68 18.93
CA LEU A 73 5.56 4.82 18.78
C LEU A 73 5.87 3.63 17.85
N SER A 74 6.46 3.89 16.69
CA SER A 74 6.83 2.85 15.72
C SER A 74 7.83 1.84 16.31
N TYR A 75 8.85 2.32 17.04
CA TYR A 75 9.82 1.43 17.71
C TYR A 75 9.18 0.61 18.84
N LYS A 76 8.25 1.18 19.61
CA LYS A 76 7.49 0.43 20.63
C LYS A 76 6.66 -0.70 19.99
N LEU A 77 5.99 -0.41 18.88
CA LEU A 77 5.22 -1.40 18.12
C LEU A 77 6.13 -2.49 17.55
N ALA A 78 7.25 -2.10 16.93
CA ALA A 78 8.24 -3.04 16.39
C ALA A 78 8.85 -3.96 17.44
N PHE A 79 9.19 -3.40 18.60
CA PHE A 79 9.68 -4.18 19.72
C PHE A 79 8.62 -5.19 20.21
N SER A 80 7.37 -4.75 20.33
CA SER A 80 6.26 -5.61 20.76
C SER A 80 5.97 -6.74 19.77
N ALA A 81 6.15 -6.47 18.47
CA ALA A 81 6.00 -7.45 17.39
C ALA A 81 7.22 -8.37 17.22
N GLN A 82 8.30 -8.18 17.99
CA GLN A 82 9.59 -8.87 17.80
C GLN A 82 10.15 -8.73 16.38
N SER A 83 9.95 -7.56 15.78
CA SER A 83 10.41 -7.24 14.43
C SER A 83 11.92 -7.42 14.32
N GLN A 84 12.36 -8.02 13.21
CA GLN A 84 13.79 -8.12 12.87
C GLN A 84 14.29 -6.86 12.16
N ASN A 85 13.38 -5.94 11.78
CA ASN A 85 13.74 -4.73 11.09
C ASN A 85 14.19 -3.65 12.08
N GLN A 86 15.51 -3.46 12.18
CA GLN A 86 16.11 -2.56 13.17
C GLN A 86 16.28 -1.11 12.68
N GLN A 87 15.92 -0.80 11.42
CA GLN A 87 16.25 0.47 10.79
C GLN A 87 15.00 1.14 10.21
N LEU A 88 14.08 1.52 11.10
CA LEU A 88 12.89 2.27 10.72
C LEU A 88 13.27 3.71 10.41
N GLN A 89 12.74 4.24 9.30
CA GLN A 89 12.87 5.63 8.92
C GLN A 89 11.52 6.23 8.57
N LEU A 90 11.09 7.20 9.36
CA LEU A 90 9.81 7.87 9.18
C LEU A 90 9.93 9.10 8.28
N VAL A 91 8.85 9.37 7.54
CA VAL A 91 8.65 10.60 6.79
C VAL A 91 7.21 11.07 6.97
N LEU A 92 7.05 12.33 7.41
CA LEU A 92 5.75 12.96 7.57
C LEU A 92 5.42 13.78 6.32
N LEU A 93 4.26 13.53 5.72
CA LEU A 93 3.77 14.23 4.54
C LEU A 93 2.67 15.22 4.94
N PRO A 94 2.60 16.42 4.33
CA PRO A 94 1.59 17.44 4.65
C PRO A 94 0.19 17.12 4.11
N ASP A 95 -0.03 15.94 3.55
CA ASP A 95 -1.31 15.51 3.03
C ASP A 95 -2.35 15.32 4.15
N ARG A 96 -3.57 15.80 3.92
CA ARG A 96 -4.72 15.69 4.83
C ARG A 96 -5.50 14.40 4.66
N ASN A 97 -5.21 13.57 3.67
CA ASN A 97 -5.85 12.25 3.59
C ASN A 97 -5.37 11.36 4.75
N ILE A 98 -6.29 10.56 5.32
CA ILE A 98 -5.97 9.55 6.34
C ILE A 98 -5.24 8.41 5.64
N ASN A 99 -3.91 8.42 5.74
CA ASN A 99 -3.07 7.41 5.11
C ASN A 99 -1.73 7.25 5.83
N ALA A 100 -1.18 6.05 5.74
CA ALA A 100 0.22 5.75 5.98
C ALA A 100 0.64 4.65 5.00
N PHE A 101 1.92 4.52 4.76
CA PHE A 101 2.44 3.47 3.89
C PHE A 101 3.80 3.00 4.38
N ALA A 102 4.09 1.73 4.16
CA ALA A 102 5.42 1.19 4.31
C ALA A 102 6.06 0.87 2.95
N VAL A 103 7.35 1.11 2.82
CA VAL A 103 8.16 0.54 1.74
C VAL A 103 9.37 -0.20 2.30
N MET A 104 9.94 -1.06 1.45
CA MET A 104 11.10 -1.90 1.77
C MET A 104 12.26 -1.08 2.37
N GLY A 105 13.10 -1.76 3.14
CA GLY A 105 14.21 -1.11 3.82
C GLY A 105 13.79 -0.23 5.00
N GLY A 106 12.61 -0.49 5.58
CA GLY A 106 12.14 0.10 6.84
C GLY A 106 11.61 1.52 6.72
N VAL A 107 11.21 1.99 5.54
CA VAL A 107 10.63 3.34 5.42
C VAL A 107 9.15 3.29 5.74
N ILE A 108 8.69 4.21 6.59
CA ILE A 108 7.27 4.43 6.86
C ILE A 108 6.94 5.88 6.52
N GLY A 109 5.99 6.08 5.62
CA GLY A 109 5.38 7.37 5.33
C GLY A 109 4.09 7.55 6.10
N VAL A 110 3.89 8.71 6.71
CA VAL A 110 2.68 9.05 7.45
C VAL A 110 2.14 10.36 6.90
N ASN A 111 0.86 10.39 6.53
CA ASN A 111 0.20 11.63 6.18
C ASN A 111 -0.24 12.37 7.44
N ALA A 112 -0.12 13.70 7.45
CA ALA A 112 -0.60 14.55 8.54
C ALA A 112 -2.11 14.31 8.82
N GLY A 113 -2.89 13.99 7.80
CA GLY A 113 -4.30 13.59 7.92
C GLY A 113 -4.54 12.47 8.93
N LEU A 114 -3.67 11.47 8.99
CA LEU A 114 -3.79 10.39 9.98
C LEU A 114 -3.74 10.93 11.42
N LEU A 115 -2.88 11.92 11.69
CA LEU A 115 -2.74 12.52 13.01
C LEU A 115 -3.84 13.54 13.32
N LEU A 116 -4.32 14.24 12.30
CA LEU A 116 -5.33 15.28 12.45
C LEU A 116 -6.73 14.73 12.67
N TYR A 117 -7.01 13.54 12.14
CA TYR A 117 -8.36 12.95 12.16
C TYR A 117 -8.48 11.70 13.03
N ALA A 118 -7.39 11.15 13.55
CA ALA A 118 -7.48 10.09 14.55
C ALA A 118 -8.07 10.64 15.85
N ASP A 119 -9.04 9.92 16.43
CA ASP A 119 -9.67 10.32 17.69
C ASP A 119 -8.74 10.11 18.88
N ASN A 120 -7.80 9.17 18.76
CA ASN A 120 -6.85 8.82 19.82
C ASN A 120 -5.58 8.15 19.27
N GLU A 121 -4.56 8.01 20.12
CA GLU A 121 -3.28 7.37 19.76
C GLU A 121 -3.44 5.91 19.31
N ALA A 122 -4.44 5.18 19.81
CA ALA A 122 -4.60 3.77 19.46
C ALA A 122 -4.98 3.57 17.98
N GLU A 123 -5.68 4.51 17.37
CA GLU A 123 -6.01 4.47 15.94
C GLU A 123 -4.76 4.71 15.07
N VAL A 124 -3.93 5.67 15.45
CA VAL A 124 -2.62 5.89 14.80
C VAL A 124 -1.75 4.64 14.95
N ALA A 125 -1.69 4.09 16.17
CA ALA A 125 -0.92 2.89 16.46
C ALA A 125 -1.42 1.67 15.67
N ALA A 126 -2.73 1.52 15.48
CA ALA A 126 -3.31 0.43 14.69
C ALA A 126 -2.89 0.50 13.22
N VAL A 127 -2.93 1.70 12.62
CA VAL A 127 -2.46 1.91 11.23
C VAL A 127 -0.95 1.67 11.12
N LEU A 128 -0.14 2.20 12.03
CA LEU A 128 1.30 1.97 12.02
C LEU A 128 1.67 0.49 12.23
N ALA A 129 0.93 -0.22 13.08
CA ALA A 129 1.11 -1.65 13.29
C ALA A 129 0.76 -2.45 12.03
N HIS A 130 -0.29 -2.05 11.30
CA HIS A 130 -0.63 -2.64 10.01
C HIS A 130 0.50 -2.47 8.99
N GLU A 131 1.03 -1.25 8.86
CA GLU A 131 2.15 -0.97 7.95
C GLU A 131 3.43 -1.70 8.35
N LEU A 132 3.70 -1.81 9.64
CA LEU A 132 4.87 -2.54 10.13
C LEU A 132 4.74 -4.04 9.90
N ALA A 133 3.53 -4.60 10.05
CA ALA A 133 3.27 -5.99 9.75
C ALA A 133 3.53 -6.29 8.27
N HIS A 134 3.23 -5.35 7.35
CA HIS A 134 3.67 -5.48 5.96
C HIS A 134 5.19 -5.62 5.91
N ILE A 135 5.95 -4.66 6.48
CA ILE A 135 7.42 -4.71 6.46
C ILE A 135 7.96 -6.07 6.95
N ASP A 136 7.46 -6.57 8.07
CA ASP A 136 7.94 -7.82 8.68
C ASP A 136 7.52 -9.08 7.92
N GLN A 137 6.27 -9.14 7.43
CA GLN A 137 5.81 -10.30 6.65
C GLN A 137 6.59 -10.45 5.34
N HIS A 138 7.03 -9.34 4.73
CA HIS A 138 7.90 -9.41 3.55
C HIS A 138 9.27 -10.03 3.87
N HIS A 139 9.79 -9.86 5.09
CA HIS A 139 10.99 -10.56 5.56
C HIS A 139 10.70 -12.06 5.82
N TYR A 140 9.56 -12.40 6.41
CA TYR A 140 9.19 -13.79 6.71
C TYR A 140 8.86 -14.62 5.47
N ALA A 141 8.25 -14.04 4.43
CA ALA A 141 7.96 -14.72 3.17
C ALA A 141 9.25 -15.26 2.48
N ARG A 142 10.40 -14.66 2.78
CA ARG A 142 11.71 -15.10 2.27
C ARG A 142 12.31 -16.24 3.10
N ALA A 143 12.10 -16.24 4.42
CA ALA A 143 12.55 -17.32 5.28
C ALA A 143 11.85 -18.65 4.95
N THR A 144 10.57 -18.60 4.56
CA THR A 144 9.80 -19.79 4.17
C THR A 144 10.10 -20.27 2.75
N GLN A 145 10.48 -19.37 1.83
CA GLN A 145 10.97 -19.76 0.49
C GLN A 145 12.34 -20.46 0.53
N ALA A 146 13.18 -20.19 1.54
CA ALA A 146 14.43 -20.94 1.72
C ALA A 146 14.22 -22.37 2.25
N GLN A 147 13.03 -22.70 2.77
CA GLN A 147 12.67 -24.03 3.27
C GLN A 147 11.74 -24.83 2.37
N SER A 148 11.09 -24.19 1.39
CA SER A 148 10.10 -24.84 0.53
C SER A 148 10.60 -24.93 -0.89
N GLY A 149 11.63 -25.76 -1.10
CA GLY A 149 11.74 -26.48 -2.36
C GLY A 149 10.63 -27.52 -2.43
N ASP A 150 9.42 -27.07 -2.78
CA ASP A 150 8.39 -27.84 -3.50
C ASP A 150 7.09 -27.03 -3.60
N ASN A 151 6.65 -26.83 -4.85
CA ASN A 151 5.36 -26.35 -5.34
C ASN A 151 4.27 -25.95 -4.31
N LEU A 152 3.86 -24.69 -4.31
CA LEU A 152 2.41 -24.38 -4.31
C LEU A 152 2.10 -22.97 -4.84
N LEU A 153 1.45 -22.94 -6.00
CA LEU A 153 0.71 -21.82 -6.57
C LEU A 153 -0.39 -21.38 -5.59
N TYR A 154 -0.49 -20.10 -5.23
CA TYR A 154 -1.75 -19.52 -4.75
C TYR A 154 -1.88 -18.04 -5.18
N LEU A 155 -2.71 -17.85 -6.21
CA LEU A 155 -3.48 -16.63 -6.44
C LEU A 155 -4.68 -16.59 -5.47
N ALA A 156 -5.22 -15.38 -5.28
CA ALA A 156 -6.47 -14.97 -4.60
C ALA A 156 -6.21 -14.25 -3.26
N ALA A 157 -6.87 -13.12 -2.97
CA ALA A 157 -8.17 -12.65 -3.44
C ALA A 157 -8.17 -11.19 -3.93
#